data_AF-A0A969DMV1-F1
#
_entry.id   AF-A0A969DMV1-F1
#
_cell.length_a   1.000
_cell.length_b   1.000
_cell.length_c   1.000
_cell.angle_alpha   90.00
_cell.angle_beta   90.00
_cell.angle_gamma   90.00
#
_symmetry.space_group_name_H-M   'P 1'
#
loop_
_entity.id
_entity.type
_entity.pdbx_description
1 polymer ?
#
loop_
_entity_poly.entity_id
_entity_poly.type
_entity_poly.pdbx_seq_one_letter_code
_entity_poly.pdbx_strand_id
1 'polypeptide(L)'
;MQIFYYQRRDQIPNFGDELNTWLWQQLLPEWVNRANEDRANDEAVLVGLGTVLNDALPQHLGKAKKVHIFTTGAGYERPLTTIPAHWRVHCVRGPLSAQVLGLPPAKAIADGGILLRRLIQARPEPSHRAGFMPHVHHATFAAAQWTQICQAAGITYIDPRWPVARVIREIQTCQMLIAEAMHGRSRRMLWVSLGCRW
;
A
#
# COMPACT_ATOMS: atom_id res chain seq x y z
N MET A 1 4.30 -8.26 16.94
CA MET A 1 4.19 -6.84 16.57
C MET A 1 3.06 -6.70 15.57
N GLN A 2 1.98 -6.01 15.93
CA GLN A 2 0.82 -5.83 15.06
C GLN A 2 1.14 -4.86 13.92
N ILE A 3 0.41 -4.97 12.80
CA ILE A 3 0.53 -4.04 11.67
C ILE A 3 -0.72 -3.18 11.61
N PHE A 4 -0.56 -1.87 11.72
CA PHE A 4 -1.63 -0.91 11.51
C PHE A 4 -1.57 -0.39 10.08
N TYR A 5 -2.69 -0.45 9.36
CA TYR A 5 -2.84 0.11 8.03
C TYR A 5 -4.30 0.52 7.80
N TYR A 6 -4.56 1.27 6.73
CA TYR A 6 -5.92 1.70 6.42
C TYR A 6 -6.78 0.50 6.02
N GLN A 7 -7.92 0.34 6.67
CA GLN A 7 -8.95 -0.61 6.29
C GLN A 7 -10.20 0.16 5.88
N ARG A 8 -10.73 -0.17 4.70
CA ARG A 8 -11.93 0.47 4.19
C ARG A 8 -13.12 0.15 5.09
N ARG A 9 -14.02 1.14 5.27
CA ARG A 9 -15.22 0.98 6.11
C ARG A 9 -16.18 -0.10 5.59
N ASP A 10 -16.21 -0.30 4.28
CA ASP A 10 -17.02 -1.34 3.62
C ASP A 10 -16.37 -2.73 3.66
N GLN A 11 -15.18 -2.86 4.26
CA GLN A 11 -14.38 -4.09 4.33
C GLN A 11 -14.06 -4.71 2.97
N ILE A 12 -14.25 -3.97 1.88
CA ILE A 12 -13.85 -4.43 0.55
C ILE A 12 -12.33 -4.32 0.47
N PRO A 13 -11.61 -5.39 0.08
CA PRO A 13 -10.16 -5.34 -0.03
C PRO A 13 -9.72 -4.37 -1.13
N ASN A 14 -8.62 -3.67 -0.87
CA ASN A 14 -7.95 -2.82 -1.84
C ASN A 14 -6.49 -3.26 -1.92
N PHE A 15 -6.00 -3.54 -3.13
CA PHE A 15 -4.65 -4.05 -3.37
C PHE A 15 -3.57 -3.27 -2.63
N GLY A 16 -3.64 -1.93 -2.64
CA GLY A 16 -2.63 -1.09 -1.98
C GLY A 16 -2.60 -1.25 -0.46
N ASP A 17 -3.76 -1.40 0.16
CA ASP A 17 -3.88 -1.56 1.62
C ASP A 17 -3.56 -3.00 2.03
N GLU A 18 -4.13 -3.98 1.32
CA GLU A 18 -3.90 -5.41 1.52
C GLU A 18 -2.46 -5.84 1.23
N LEU A 19 -1.70 -5.02 0.48
CA LEU A 19 -0.28 -5.24 0.33
C LEU A 19 0.44 -5.28 1.70
N ASN A 20 -0.07 -4.61 2.74
CA ASN A 20 0.51 -4.70 4.08
C ASN A 20 0.48 -6.12 4.65
N THR A 21 -0.66 -6.81 4.55
CA THR A 21 -0.82 -8.15 5.13
C THR A 21 0.11 -9.14 4.40
N TRP A 22 0.19 -9.02 3.07
CA TRP A 22 1.03 -9.89 2.26
C TRP A 22 2.52 -9.56 2.39
N LEU A 23 2.92 -8.29 2.24
CA LEU A 23 4.33 -7.87 2.17
C LEU A 23 5.08 -8.18 3.47
N TRP A 24 4.49 -7.81 4.61
CA TRP A 24 5.15 -7.99 5.90
C TRP A 24 5.21 -9.45 6.34
N GLN A 25 4.24 -10.27 5.95
CA GLN A 25 4.31 -11.72 6.15
C GLN A 25 5.52 -12.33 5.43
N GLN A 26 5.86 -11.82 4.24
CA GLN A 26 6.99 -12.32 3.46
C GLN A 26 8.34 -11.78 3.94
N LEU A 27 8.41 -10.51 4.34
CA LEU A 27 9.67 -9.88 4.77
C LEU A 27 10.02 -10.17 6.23
N LEU A 28 9.02 -10.30 7.10
CA LEU A 28 9.18 -10.41 8.56
C LEU A 28 8.22 -11.49 9.13
N PRO A 29 8.23 -12.74 8.62
CA PRO A 29 7.27 -13.77 9.00
C PRO A 29 7.25 -14.05 10.50
N GLU A 30 8.41 -14.17 11.13
CA GLU A 30 8.56 -14.39 12.58
C GLU A 30 7.92 -13.29 13.43
N TRP A 31 7.80 -12.08 12.89
CA TRP A 31 7.25 -10.94 13.62
C TRP A 31 5.73 -10.88 13.50
N VAL A 32 5.21 -11.20 12.31
CA VAL A 32 3.77 -11.27 12.05
C VAL A 32 3.16 -12.49 12.72
N ASN A 33 3.80 -13.66 12.64
CA ASN A 33 3.31 -14.89 13.27
C ASN A 33 3.18 -14.73 14.80
N ARG A 34 4.22 -14.20 15.47
CA ARG A 34 4.15 -13.90 16.91
C ARG A 34 3.03 -12.92 17.27
N ALA A 35 2.72 -11.96 16.40
CA ALA A 35 1.60 -11.04 16.63
C ALA A 35 0.23 -11.72 16.56
N ASN A 36 0.11 -12.75 15.72
CA ASN A 36 -1.14 -13.50 15.54
C ASN A 36 -1.39 -14.46 16.70
N GLU A 37 -0.33 -15.05 17.27
CA GLU A 37 -0.39 -15.97 18.41
C GLU A 37 -0.69 -15.24 19.73
N ASP A 38 -0.10 -14.06 19.93
CA ASP A 38 -0.18 -13.30 21.19
C ASP A 38 -0.88 -11.95 20.97
N ARG A 39 -2.16 -11.99 20.60
CA ARG A 39 -2.97 -10.79 20.33
C ARG A 39 -3.11 -9.85 21.54
N ALA A 40 -2.87 -10.34 22.76
CA ALA A 40 -2.93 -9.56 23.99
C ALA A 40 -1.66 -8.75 24.25
N ASN A 41 -0.59 -8.98 23.48
CA ASN A 41 0.71 -8.35 23.68
C ASN A 41 0.87 -7.13 22.76
N ASP A 42 0.25 -6.02 23.15
CA ASP A 42 0.31 -4.69 22.49
C ASP A 42 1.70 -4.01 22.63
N GLU A 43 2.79 -4.80 22.62
CA GLU A 43 4.13 -4.31 22.90
C GLU A 43 4.72 -3.46 21.77
N ALA A 44 4.39 -3.78 20.52
CA ALA A 44 4.89 -3.04 19.37
C ALA A 44 3.88 -3.05 18.21
N VAL A 45 3.76 -1.91 17.53
CA VAL A 45 3.00 -1.74 16.28
C VAL A 45 3.90 -1.22 15.18
N LEU A 46 3.78 -1.79 13.98
CA LEU A 46 4.32 -1.23 12.75
C LEU A 46 3.21 -0.49 12.01
N VAL A 47 3.41 0.80 11.74
CA VAL A 47 2.54 1.58 10.86
C VAL A 47 2.94 1.26 9.43
N GLY A 48 2.05 0.54 8.75
CA GLY A 48 2.22 0.01 7.40
C GLY A 48 2.15 1.05 6.29
N LEU A 49 2.23 0.55 5.06
CA LEU A 49 2.11 1.31 3.82
C LEU A 49 0.79 2.07 3.73
N GLY A 50 0.78 3.11 2.91
CA GLY A 50 -0.38 3.96 2.66
C GLY A 50 -0.16 5.38 3.12
N THR A 51 -1.26 6.12 3.26
CA THR A 51 -1.28 7.50 3.77
C THR A 51 -2.06 7.52 5.08
N VAL A 52 -1.44 7.09 6.18
CA VAL A 52 -2.12 6.90 7.47
C VAL A 52 -1.56 7.79 8.59
N LEU A 53 -0.59 8.64 8.28
CA LEU A 53 -0.05 9.62 9.25
C LEU A 53 -0.96 10.85 9.29
N ASN A 54 -1.96 10.80 10.16
CA ASN A 54 -2.92 11.88 10.43
C ASN A 54 -3.24 11.96 11.94
N ASP A 55 -4.07 12.92 12.34
CA ASP A 55 -4.44 13.17 13.73
C ASP A 55 -5.32 12.08 14.38
N ALA A 56 -5.93 11.19 13.59
CA ALA A 56 -6.66 10.03 14.10
C ALA A 56 -5.72 8.89 14.54
N LEU A 57 -4.52 8.78 13.95
CA LEU A 57 -3.58 7.68 14.20
C LEU A 57 -3.27 7.46 15.70
N PRO A 58 -2.99 8.49 16.53
CA PRO A 58 -2.76 8.29 17.96
C PRO A 58 -3.94 7.65 18.70
N GLN A 59 -5.18 7.94 18.29
CA GLN A 59 -6.38 7.36 18.90
C GLN A 59 -6.49 5.87 18.56
N HIS A 60 -6.12 5.48 17.34
CA HIS A 60 -6.07 4.09 16.92
C HIS A 60 -4.95 3.29 17.60
N LEU A 61 -3.84 3.95 17.95
CA LEU A 61 -2.65 3.32 18.53
C LEU A 61 -2.55 3.46 20.05
N GLY A 62 -3.57 3.99 20.74
CA GLY A 62 -3.47 4.45 22.13
C GLY A 62 -3.04 3.42 23.19
N LYS A 63 -3.03 2.12 22.86
CA LYS A 63 -2.55 1.04 23.75
C LYS A 63 -1.14 0.53 23.43
N ALA A 64 -0.57 0.95 22.30
CA ALA A 64 0.72 0.44 21.83
C ALA A 64 1.89 0.97 22.68
N LYS A 65 2.69 0.07 23.27
CA LYS A 65 3.88 0.47 24.06
C LYS A 65 5.01 1.03 23.19
N LYS A 66 5.14 0.53 21.96
CA LYS A 66 6.13 0.99 20.96
C LYS A 66 5.46 1.10 19.60
N VAL A 67 5.77 2.17 18.87
CA VAL A 67 5.27 2.35 17.50
C VAL A 67 6.43 2.57 16.56
N HIS A 68 6.43 1.88 15.43
CA HIS A 68 7.41 2.02 14.36
C HIS A 68 6.73 2.59 13.13
N ILE A 69 7.21 3.75 12.67
CA ILE A 69 6.78 4.37 11.42
C ILE A 69 7.84 4.06 10.36
N PHE A 70 7.40 3.42 9.27
CA PHE A 70 8.30 3.03 8.18
C PHE A 70 7.61 3.18 6.82
N THR A 71 8.18 4.04 5.95
CA THR A 71 7.79 4.26 4.54
C THR A 71 6.37 4.78 4.28
N THR A 72 5.59 5.02 5.34
CA THR A 72 4.21 5.51 5.25
C THR A 72 4.13 7.01 4.98
N GLY A 73 3.01 7.45 4.39
CA GLY A 73 2.76 8.83 4.01
C GLY A 73 1.87 9.57 5.01
N ALA A 74 2.03 10.89 5.05
CA ALA A 74 1.13 11.82 5.72
C ALA A 74 0.15 12.45 4.74
N GLY A 75 -1.09 12.63 5.18
CA GLY A 75 -2.20 13.13 4.39
C GLY A 75 -3.52 12.49 4.80
N TYR A 76 -4.61 12.95 4.17
CA TYR A 76 -5.99 12.76 4.61
C TYR A 76 -6.25 13.33 6.02
N GLU A 77 -7.47 13.81 6.26
CA GLU A 77 -7.84 14.43 7.54
C GLU A 77 -6.90 15.59 7.93
N ARG A 78 -6.73 15.86 9.24
CA ARG A 78 -5.79 16.88 9.69
C ARG A 78 -4.40 16.26 9.84
N PRO A 79 -3.35 17.02 9.53
CA PRO A 79 -1.99 16.52 9.65
C PRO A 79 -1.67 16.15 11.10
N LEU A 80 -0.95 15.04 11.28
CA LEU A 80 -0.34 14.71 12.57
C LEU A 80 0.72 15.77 12.88
N THR A 81 0.46 16.61 13.88
CA THR A 81 1.33 17.73 14.25
C THR A 81 2.40 17.36 15.28
N THR A 82 2.12 16.37 16.12
CA THR A 82 3.02 15.94 17.20
C THR A 82 3.18 14.43 17.16
N ILE A 83 4.43 13.96 17.15
CA ILE A 83 4.77 12.55 17.23
C ILE A 83 5.04 12.19 18.70
N PRO A 84 4.31 11.24 19.31
CA PRO A 84 4.58 10.81 20.67
C PRO A 84 6.00 10.26 20.86
N ALA A 85 6.62 10.49 22.01
CA ALA A 85 8.01 10.12 22.26
C ALA A 85 8.32 8.60 22.14
N HIS A 86 7.31 7.74 22.35
CA HIS A 86 7.43 6.29 22.20
C HIS A 86 7.32 5.82 20.74
N TRP A 87 7.13 6.74 19.79
CA TRP A 87 7.08 6.45 18.37
C TRP A 87 8.45 6.65 17.74
N ARG A 88 8.89 5.65 17.00
CA ARG A 88 10.16 5.68 16.28
C ARG A 88 9.90 5.82 14.79
N VAL A 89 10.23 6.98 14.24
CA VAL A 89 10.21 7.22 12.79
C VAL A 89 11.52 6.78 12.16
N HIS A 90 11.48 5.68 11.41
CA HIS A 90 12.63 5.18 10.66
C HIS A 90 12.81 5.97 9.37
N CYS A 91 11.75 6.04 8.56
CA CYS A 91 11.63 6.87 7.36
C CYS A 91 10.15 7.02 6.97
N VAL A 92 9.85 7.97 6.10
CA VAL A 92 8.52 8.27 5.55
C VAL A 92 8.52 8.20 4.02
N ARG A 93 7.32 8.14 3.43
CA ARG A 93 7.09 7.90 2.00
C ARG A 93 7.82 8.87 1.07
N GLY A 94 7.94 10.13 1.46
CA GLY A 94 8.56 11.15 0.64
C GLY A 94 8.62 12.52 1.28
N PRO A 95 9.13 13.53 0.54
CA PRO A 95 9.44 14.85 1.09
C PRO A 95 8.25 15.57 1.70
N LEU A 96 7.07 15.49 1.09
CA LEU A 96 5.85 16.12 1.61
C LEU A 96 5.46 15.55 2.99
N SER A 97 5.61 14.23 3.19
CA SER A 97 5.32 13.62 4.48
C SER A 97 6.35 13.98 5.55
N ALA A 98 7.63 14.16 5.15
CA ALA A 98 8.65 14.65 6.06
C ALA A 98 8.39 16.11 6.46
N GLN A 99 7.98 16.97 5.52
CA GLN A 99 7.62 18.36 5.78
C GLN A 99 6.43 18.49 6.73
N VAL A 100 5.35 17.74 6.49
CA VAL A 100 4.15 17.73 7.36
C VAL A 100 4.51 17.34 8.80
N LEU A 101 5.45 16.42 8.99
CA LEU A 101 5.87 15.94 10.31
C LEU A 101 7.07 16.69 10.91
N GLY A 102 7.59 17.73 10.24
CA GLY A 102 8.79 18.45 10.70
C GLY A 102 10.07 17.59 10.77
N LEU A 103 10.16 16.54 9.94
CA LEU A 103 11.29 15.61 9.92
C LEU A 103 12.41 16.10 9.00
N PRO A 104 13.68 15.73 9.28
CA PRO A 104 14.79 16.08 8.40
C PRO A 104 14.62 15.42 7.01
N PRO A 105 15.08 16.06 5.92
CA PRO A 105 14.93 15.53 4.55
C PRO A 105 15.47 14.10 4.37
N ALA A 106 16.50 13.72 5.12
CA ALA A 106 17.07 12.36 5.09
C ALA A 106 16.08 11.26 5.53
N LYS A 107 14.96 11.61 6.17
CA LYS A 107 13.88 10.67 6.52
C LYS A 107 12.91 10.41 5.37
N ALA A 108 12.91 11.25 4.33
CA ALA A 108 12.11 11.04 3.13
C ALA A 108 12.81 10.06 2.19
N ILE A 109 12.45 8.78 2.26
CA ILE A 109 13.14 7.72 1.51
C ILE A 109 12.33 7.28 0.29
N ALA A 110 11.25 6.53 0.51
CA ALA A 110 10.39 6.01 -0.55
C ALA A 110 9.10 5.41 0.02
N ASP A 111 8.13 5.23 -0.85
CA ASP A 111 6.98 4.35 -0.60
C ASP A 111 7.44 2.89 -0.44
N GLY A 112 6.93 2.21 0.59
CA GLY A 112 7.38 0.85 0.91
C GLY A 112 6.87 -0.20 -0.06
N GLY A 113 5.95 0.13 -0.98
CA GLY A 113 5.65 -0.68 -2.14
C GLY A 113 6.89 -0.99 -2.99
N ILE A 114 7.96 -0.17 -2.91
CA ILE A 114 9.24 -0.48 -3.56
C ILE A 114 9.88 -1.80 -3.08
N LEU A 115 9.55 -2.24 -1.86
CA LEU A 115 10.07 -3.48 -1.26
C LEU A 115 9.53 -4.73 -1.94
N LEU A 116 8.41 -4.64 -2.68
CA LEU A 116 7.91 -5.72 -3.54
C LEU A 116 9.00 -6.26 -4.47
N ARG A 117 9.92 -5.39 -4.92
CA ARG A 117 11.03 -5.79 -5.80
C ARG A 117 11.98 -6.82 -5.16
N ARG A 118 12.03 -6.92 -3.83
CA ARG A 118 12.84 -7.93 -3.11
C ARG A 118 12.19 -9.32 -3.14
N LEU A 119 10.87 -9.38 -3.32
CA LEU A 119 10.08 -10.61 -3.24
C LEU A 119 9.66 -11.15 -4.60
N ILE A 120 9.42 -10.25 -5.54
CA ILE A 120 8.97 -10.61 -6.89
C ILE A 120 10.19 -11.07 -7.71
N GLN A 121 10.15 -12.31 -8.19
CA GLN A 121 11.18 -12.91 -9.05
C GLN A 121 11.17 -12.32 -10.47
N ALA A 122 12.09 -12.80 -11.32
CA ALA A 122 12.17 -12.41 -12.72
C ALA A 122 10.80 -12.50 -13.40
N ARG A 123 10.55 -11.52 -14.27
CA ARG A 123 9.27 -11.34 -14.92
C ARG A 123 9.06 -12.51 -15.91
N PRO A 124 7.92 -13.21 -15.88
CA PRO A 124 7.60 -14.16 -16.93
C PRO A 124 7.51 -13.42 -18.27
N GLU A 125 7.70 -14.14 -19.37
CA GLU A 125 7.46 -13.57 -20.71
C GLU A 125 6.06 -12.93 -20.74
N PRO A 126 5.94 -11.64 -21.11
CA PRO A 126 4.67 -10.94 -21.04
C PRO A 126 3.64 -11.59 -21.97
N SER A 127 2.49 -12.00 -21.42
CA SER A 127 1.37 -12.52 -22.22
C SER A 127 0.43 -11.42 -22.71
N HIS A 128 0.51 -10.22 -22.13
CA HIS A 128 -0.38 -9.10 -22.46
C HIS A 128 0.39 -7.83 -22.77
N ARG A 129 -0.06 -7.06 -23.77
CA ARG A 129 0.53 -5.76 -24.13
C ARG A 129 0.25 -4.70 -23.06
N ALA A 130 -0.95 -4.67 -22.51
CA ALA A 130 -1.34 -3.72 -21.47
C ALA A 130 -2.32 -4.36 -20.47
N GLY A 131 -2.23 -3.93 -19.22
CA GLY A 131 -3.21 -4.18 -18.18
C GLY A 131 -3.79 -2.86 -17.67
N PHE A 132 -5.06 -2.88 -17.26
CA PHE A 132 -5.73 -1.77 -16.60
C PHE A 132 -6.20 -2.17 -15.20
N MET A 133 -5.74 -1.44 -14.19
CA MET A 133 -6.19 -1.59 -12.81
C MET A 133 -6.91 -0.32 -12.35
N PRO A 134 -8.24 -0.34 -12.23
CA PRO A 134 -9.00 0.82 -11.78
C PRO A 134 -8.76 1.10 -10.29
N HIS A 135 -9.23 2.26 -9.85
CA HIS A 135 -9.39 2.55 -8.43
C HIS A 135 -10.44 1.60 -7.83
N VAL A 136 -10.29 1.25 -6.56
CA VAL A 136 -11.18 0.30 -5.88
C VAL A 136 -12.65 0.73 -5.93
N HIS A 137 -12.98 2.03 -5.91
CA HIS A 137 -14.37 2.49 -6.08
C HIS A 137 -14.94 2.13 -7.47
N HIS A 138 -14.15 2.31 -8.52
CA HIS A 138 -14.54 1.94 -9.88
C HIS A 138 -14.65 0.42 -10.03
N ALA A 139 -13.76 -0.35 -9.40
CA ALA A 139 -13.92 -1.81 -9.32
C ALA A 139 -15.20 -2.22 -8.58
N THR A 140 -15.54 -1.54 -7.48
CA THR A 140 -16.73 -1.84 -6.69
C THR A 140 -18.03 -1.54 -7.44
N PHE A 141 -18.14 -0.39 -8.08
CA PHE A 141 -19.40 0.08 -8.66
C PHE A 141 -19.53 -0.16 -10.17
N ALA A 142 -18.42 -0.39 -10.89
CA ALA A 142 -18.39 -0.42 -12.34
C ALA A 142 -17.50 -1.53 -12.94
N ALA A 143 -17.22 -2.62 -12.19
CA ALA A 143 -16.36 -3.70 -12.69
C ALA A 143 -16.84 -4.31 -14.02
N ALA A 144 -18.15 -4.49 -14.20
CA ALA A 144 -18.70 -5.07 -15.42
C ALA A 144 -18.43 -4.17 -16.64
N GLN A 145 -18.68 -2.87 -16.50
CA GLN A 145 -18.43 -1.87 -17.54
C GLN A 145 -16.95 -1.77 -17.85
N TRP A 146 -16.09 -1.73 -16.83
CA TRP A 146 -14.64 -1.70 -17.03
C TRP A 146 -14.11 -2.97 -17.70
N THR A 147 -14.65 -4.13 -17.34
CA THR A 147 -14.30 -5.40 -17.99
C THR A 147 -14.65 -5.37 -19.48
N GLN A 148 -15.84 -4.88 -19.83
CA GLN A 148 -16.27 -4.73 -21.22
C GLN A 148 -15.40 -3.74 -22.01
N ILE A 149 -15.08 -2.58 -21.42
CA ILE A 149 -14.20 -1.57 -22.03
C ILE A 149 -12.80 -2.15 -22.26
N CYS A 150 -12.24 -2.82 -21.26
CA CYS A 150 -10.92 -3.45 -21.37
C CYS A 150 -10.91 -4.53 -22.46
N GLN A 151 -11.94 -5.37 -22.51
CA GLN A 151 -12.09 -6.39 -23.54
C GLN A 151 -12.17 -5.77 -24.94
N ALA A 152 -12.99 -4.73 -25.13
CA ALA A 152 -13.11 -4.02 -26.41
C ALA A 152 -11.79 -3.34 -26.83
N ALA A 153 -10.99 -2.89 -25.87
CA ALA A 153 -9.69 -2.27 -26.09
C ALA A 153 -8.52 -3.27 -26.24
N GLY A 154 -8.75 -4.57 -26.05
CA GLY A 154 -7.68 -5.57 -26.02
C GLY A 154 -6.71 -5.42 -24.85
N ILE A 155 -7.20 -4.89 -23.72
CA ILE A 155 -6.45 -4.65 -22.47
C ILE A 155 -6.91 -5.65 -21.41
N THR A 156 -5.98 -6.16 -20.61
CA THR A 156 -6.32 -7.06 -19.50
C THR A 156 -6.87 -6.26 -18.32
N TYR A 157 -8.12 -6.52 -17.91
CA TYR A 157 -8.68 -5.96 -16.69
C TYR A 157 -8.07 -6.64 -15.45
N ILE A 158 -7.57 -5.84 -14.50
CA ILE A 158 -6.98 -6.30 -13.25
C ILE A 158 -7.79 -5.73 -12.10
N ASP A 159 -8.51 -6.58 -11.37
CA ASP A 159 -9.33 -6.11 -10.25
C ASP A 159 -8.46 -5.87 -9.00
N PRO A 160 -8.42 -4.66 -8.42
CA PRO A 160 -7.64 -4.37 -7.22
C PRO A 160 -8.18 -5.08 -5.97
N ARG A 161 -9.36 -5.71 -6.03
CA ARG A 161 -9.96 -6.44 -4.90
C ARG A 161 -9.56 -7.92 -4.87
N TRP A 162 -8.87 -8.40 -5.90
CA TRP A 162 -8.38 -9.78 -5.92
C TRP A 162 -7.28 -10.01 -4.87
N PRO A 163 -7.01 -11.28 -4.50
CA PRO A 163 -5.88 -11.60 -3.63
C PRO A 163 -4.57 -10.99 -4.14
N VAL A 164 -3.77 -10.42 -3.23
CA VAL A 164 -2.53 -9.68 -3.56
C VAL A 164 -1.62 -10.46 -4.52
N ALA A 165 -1.42 -11.75 -4.26
CA ALA A 165 -0.59 -12.62 -5.10
C ALA A 165 -1.12 -12.73 -6.55
N ARG A 166 -2.45 -12.76 -6.74
CA ARG A 166 -3.07 -12.76 -8.07
C ARG A 166 -2.85 -11.42 -8.76
N VAL A 167 -3.10 -10.31 -8.09
CA VAL A 167 -2.90 -8.97 -8.67
C VAL A 167 -1.44 -8.78 -9.10
N ILE A 168 -0.47 -9.16 -8.25
CA ILE A 168 0.96 -9.13 -8.60
C ILE A 168 1.24 -9.96 -9.85
N ARG A 169 0.71 -11.18 -9.93
CA ARG A 169 0.89 -12.07 -11.09
C ARG A 169 0.36 -11.44 -12.38
N GLU A 170 -0.85 -10.90 -12.36
CA GLU A 170 -1.45 -10.24 -13.54
C GLU A 170 -0.69 -8.98 -13.94
N ILE A 171 -0.17 -8.22 -12.97
CA ILE A 171 0.71 -7.09 -13.27
C ILE A 171 2.00 -7.58 -13.96
N GLN A 172 2.62 -8.66 -13.48
CA GLN A 172 3.86 -9.19 -14.07
C GLN A 172 3.69 -9.64 -15.52
N THR A 173 2.51 -10.09 -15.93
CA THR A 173 2.25 -10.57 -17.30
C THR A 173 1.98 -9.44 -18.31
N CYS A 174 1.79 -8.20 -17.86
CA CYS A 174 1.43 -7.05 -18.72
C CYS A 174 2.62 -6.18 -19.10
N GLN A 175 2.97 -5.97 -20.38
CA GLN A 175 4.12 -5.10 -20.77
C GLN A 175 4.02 -3.68 -20.20
N MET A 176 2.79 -3.16 -20.13
CA MET A 176 2.43 -1.85 -19.58
C MET A 176 1.28 -1.99 -18.58
N LEU A 177 1.30 -1.19 -17.51
CA LEU A 177 0.17 -1.06 -16.58
C LEU A 177 -0.36 0.35 -16.61
N ILE A 178 -1.65 0.46 -16.89
CA ILE A 178 -2.45 1.67 -16.72
C ILE A 178 -3.16 1.52 -15.38
N ALA A 179 -2.97 2.47 -14.45
CA ALA A 179 -3.62 2.39 -13.15
C ALA A 179 -4.11 3.75 -12.67
N GLU A 180 -5.26 3.75 -12.02
CA GLU A 180 -5.83 4.95 -11.38
C GLU A 180 -5.31 5.14 -9.94
N ALA A 181 -4.60 4.14 -9.37
CA ALA A 181 -4.07 4.16 -8.01
C ALA A 181 -2.56 3.85 -7.93
N MET A 182 -1.87 4.52 -7.00
CA MET A 182 -0.41 4.68 -6.98
C MET A 182 0.44 3.48 -6.52
N HIS A 183 -0.12 2.47 -5.85
CA HIS A 183 0.68 1.41 -5.22
C HIS A 183 1.38 0.44 -6.22
N GLY A 184 1.37 0.74 -7.53
CA GLY A 184 1.98 -0.07 -8.60
C GLY A 184 3.37 0.35 -9.08
N ARG A 185 4.05 1.36 -8.48
CA ARG A 185 5.30 1.89 -9.04
C ARG A 185 6.49 0.94 -8.86
N SER A 186 6.83 0.18 -9.90
CA SER A 186 8.09 -0.55 -10.03
C SER A 186 8.89 -0.06 -11.27
N ARG A 187 10.22 0.08 -11.16
CA ARG A 187 11.09 0.68 -12.21
C ARG A 187 11.19 -0.09 -13.54
N ARG A 188 10.51 -1.23 -13.71
CA ARG A 188 10.63 -2.11 -14.91
C ARG A 188 9.35 -2.20 -15.76
N MET A 189 8.36 -1.37 -15.47
CA MET A 189 7.09 -1.32 -16.17
C MET A 189 6.79 0.14 -16.51
N LEU A 190 6.36 0.41 -17.75
CA LEU A 190 5.82 1.73 -18.05
C LEU A 190 4.50 1.84 -17.28
N TRP A 191 4.49 2.73 -16.30
CA TRP A 191 3.35 2.97 -15.43
C TRP A 191 2.72 4.30 -15.83
N VAL A 192 1.50 4.24 -16.34
CA VAL A 192 0.70 5.42 -16.65
C VAL A 192 -0.30 5.59 -15.52
N SER A 193 -0.03 6.56 -14.64
CA SER A 193 -0.98 6.99 -13.64
C SER A 193 -2.04 7.85 -14.32
N LEU A 194 -3.27 7.35 -14.36
CA LEU A 194 -4.42 8.20 -14.61
C LEU A 194 -4.69 8.94 -13.30
N GLY A 195 -4.14 10.16 -13.19
CA GLY A 195 -4.34 10.98 -12.00
C GLY A 195 -5.81 11.39 -11.89
N CYS A 196 -6.59 10.73 -11.04
CA CYS A 196 -7.85 11.28 -10.56
C CYS A 196 -7.51 12.36 -9.51
N ARG A 197 -7.77 13.63 -9.85
CA ARG A 197 -7.90 14.67 -8.83
C ARG A 197 -9.19 14.36 -8.08
N TRP A 198 -9.06 13.88 -6.85
CA TRP A 198 -10.17 13.73 -5.90
C TRP A 198 -10.43 15.07 -5.22
#